data_AF-A0A968WG58-F1
#
_entry.id   AF-A0A968WG58-F1
#
_cell.length_a   1.000
_cell.length_b   1.000
_cell.length_c   1.000
_cell.angle_alpha   90.00
_cell.angle_beta   90.00
_cell.angle_gamma   90.00
#
_symmetry.space_group_name_H-M   'P 1'
#
loop_
_entity.id
_entity.type
_entity.pdbx_description
1 polymer ?
#
loop_
_entity_poly.entity_id
_entity_poly.type
_entity_poly.pdbx_seq_one_letter_code
_entity_poly.pdbx_strand_id
1 'polypeptide(L)'
;MQASPTLRDVVKVFEYDQFGRMGKAFLPYTVYNTNELLRPQGTTEQASFYQAPLATIPKETQRPYSENTYDNSPLNRVISQAGVGTAWHNAGRTVQTTTRIDNSNRIYFFRYNDETEPPTLDTRYGNTDGRYPPGMLTYQEQVDEENHVSREYKNMFGRSVLKEVEESAGSYFQTYTVYDVVGNVRVVFPPEASAKLAEYFEASTAGKQAFLNRWTFQYRYDEYSRTVAKRIPGADWVHYVYDTWDRAVLTQDGAQRTRNEWLFTKYDIFNRPVATGTYTTTRTHAELRADVKAIVDPARRYETPAAGTVGYTLSNTFPAGIADANLLTIVYYDNYNFLTSQWDQENNIGAYAYTPVAGLPLTFPLLTSVKDKTTGSKTRIVGQGRWLNAVTYYDRKYNVVQTMAENHLGGVDRLTSVV
;
A
#
# COMPACT_ATOMS: atom_id res chain seq x y z
N MET A 1 29.33 11.36 0.65
CA MET A 1 28.12 12.21 0.57
C MET A 1 27.89 12.72 1.98
N GLN A 2 28.03 14.03 2.17
CA GLN A 2 27.85 14.66 3.47
C GLN A 2 26.35 14.68 3.80
N ALA A 3 25.95 13.88 4.79
CA ALA A 3 24.54 13.70 5.14
C ALA A 3 24.28 13.83 6.65
N SER A 4 25.33 14.00 7.47
CA SER A 4 25.15 14.24 8.91
C SER A 4 24.83 15.72 9.20
N PRO A 5 24.18 16.04 10.34
CA PRO A 5 23.95 17.42 10.80
C PRO A 5 25.23 18.25 10.95
N THR A 6 26.40 17.62 11.01
CA THR A 6 27.72 18.24 11.14
C THR A 6 28.54 18.21 9.85
N LEU A 7 27.89 17.98 8.69
CA LEU A 7 28.52 17.92 7.36
C LEU A 7 29.60 16.83 7.23
N ARG A 8 29.41 15.69 7.91
CA ARG A 8 30.27 14.51 7.80
C ARG A 8 29.74 13.54 6.76
N ASP A 9 30.65 12.77 6.17
CA ASP A 9 30.29 11.64 5.31
C ASP A 9 29.72 10.50 6.16
N VAL A 10 28.60 9.93 5.73
CA VAL A 10 28.02 8.71 6.32
C VAL A 10 28.51 7.53 5.50
N VAL A 11 29.27 6.63 6.13
CA VAL A 11 29.86 5.45 5.48
C VAL A 11 29.15 4.20 5.96
N LYS A 12 28.79 3.32 5.03
CA LYS A 12 28.22 1.99 5.31
C LYS A 12 29.09 0.93 4.65
N VAL A 13 29.45 -0.09 5.40
CA VAL A 13 30.39 -1.13 4.98
C VAL A 13 29.67 -2.47 4.86
N PHE A 14 30.01 -3.21 3.82
CA PHE A 14 29.49 -4.56 3.56
C PHE A 14 30.68 -5.50 3.34
N GLU A 15 30.63 -6.67 3.98
CA GLU A 15 31.55 -7.77 3.67
C GLU A 15 30.81 -8.82 2.86
N TYR A 16 31.43 -9.21 1.74
CA TYR A 16 30.94 -10.27 0.87
C TYR A 16 31.80 -11.52 1.06
N ASP A 17 31.17 -12.68 0.96
CA ASP A 17 31.89 -13.95 0.94
C ASP A 17 32.56 -14.20 -0.43
N GLN A 18 33.31 -15.29 -0.53
CA GLN A 18 34.04 -15.68 -1.75
C GLN A 18 33.14 -15.92 -2.97
N PHE A 19 31.82 -16.03 -2.78
CA PHE A 19 30.83 -16.21 -3.84
C PHE A 19 30.09 -14.89 -4.17
N GLY A 20 30.53 -13.76 -3.61
CA GLY A 20 29.94 -12.44 -3.84
C GLY A 20 28.63 -12.21 -3.09
N ARG A 21 28.32 -13.01 -2.06
CA ARG A 21 27.09 -12.90 -1.28
C ARG A 21 27.36 -12.06 -0.04
N MET A 22 26.43 -11.20 0.34
CA MET A 22 26.61 -10.31 1.49
C MET A 22 26.55 -11.09 2.80
N GLY A 23 27.73 -11.34 3.40
CA GLY A 23 27.87 -12.04 4.66
C GLY A 23 27.62 -11.13 5.86
N LYS A 24 28.16 -9.90 5.84
CA LYS A 24 27.95 -8.92 6.93
C LYS A 24 27.56 -7.55 6.41
N ALA A 25 26.66 -6.91 7.13
CA ALA A 25 26.30 -5.51 6.92
C ALA A 25 26.59 -4.73 8.21
N PHE A 26 27.58 -3.85 8.15
CA PHE A 26 28.03 -3.08 9.30
C PHE A 26 27.12 -1.88 9.56
N LEU A 27 27.00 -1.50 10.83
CA LEU A 27 26.35 -0.25 11.20
C LEU A 27 27.07 0.95 10.54
N PRO A 28 26.32 1.96 10.08
CA PRO A 28 26.91 3.13 9.45
C PRO A 28 27.60 4.02 10.47
N TYR A 29 28.72 4.64 10.08
CA TYR A 29 29.46 5.57 10.93
C TYR A 29 29.73 6.88 10.18
N THR A 30 30.15 7.92 10.92
CA THR A 30 30.46 9.23 10.33
C THR A 30 31.95 9.51 10.33
N VAL A 31 32.46 10.06 9.24
CA VAL A 31 33.88 10.39 9.07
C VAL A 31 34.03 11.87 8.68
N TYR A 32 35.07 12.52 9.19
CA TYR A 32 35.40 13.87 8.79
C TYR A 32 36.00 13.91 7.38
N ASN A 33 35.36 14.70 6.52
CA ASN A 33 35.88 15.29 5.28
C ASN A 33 37.03 14.55 4.58
N THR A 34 36.66 13.57 3.78
CA THR A 34 37.52 13.08 2.72
C THR A 34 36.57 12.66 1.60
N ASN A 35 36.60 13.38 0.48
CA ASN A 35 35.78 13.12 -0.73
C ASN A 35 36.17 11.80 -1.43
N GLU A 36 36.49 10.77 -0.66
CA GLU A 36 36.92 9.47 -1.13
C GLU A 36 35.68 8.64 -1.50
N LEU A 37 35.66 8.20 -2.76
CA LEU A 37 34.62 7.30 -3.28
C LEU A 37 34.70 5.89 -2.68
N LEU A 38 35.87 5.48 -2.19
CA LEU A 38 36.14 4.16 -1.62
C LEU A 38 36.90 4.33 -0.30
N ARG A 39 36.51 3.55 0.72
CA ARG A 39 37.15 3.54 2.04
C ARG A 39 37.78 2.18 2.33
N PRO A 40 39.07 1.98 2.01
CA PRO A 40 39.73 0.68 2.15
C PRO A 40 39.81 0.18 3.59
N GLN A 41 39.88 1.09 4.57
CA GLN A 41 39.96 0.79 6.00
C GLN A 41 38.60 0.88 6.71
N GLY A 42 37.50 0.83 5.95
CA GLY A 42 36.18 1.16 6.46
C GLY A 42 35.70 0.28 7.61
N THR A 43 36.13 -0.98 7.69
CA THR A 43 35.81 -1.90 8.80
C THR A 43 36.53 -1.50 10.09
N THR A 44 37.82 -1.14 10.01
CA THR A 44 38.63 -0.71 11.16
C THR A 44 38.16 0.66 11.70
N GLU A 45 37.84 1.59 10.81
CA GLU A 45 37.29 2.89 11.18
C GLU A 45 35.92 2.76 11.86
N GLN A 46 35.06 1.88 11.34
CA GLN A 46 33.76 1.58 11.92
C GLN A 46 33.89 0.98 13.33
N ALA A 47 34.80 0.00 13.50
CA ALA A 47 35.06 -0.58 14.82
C ALA A 47 35.54 0.47 15.82
N SER A 48 36.41 1.40 15.38
CA SER A 48 36.91 2.50 16.22
C SER A 48 35.80 3.48 16.61
N PHE A 49 34.90 3.80 15.67
CA PHE A 49 33.75 4.69 15.91
C PHE A 49 32.84 4.15 17.02
N TYR A 50 32.55 2.85 17.02
CA TYR A 50 31.70 2.22 18.05
C TYR A 50 32.44 1.87 19.36
N GLN A 51 33.77 2.03 19.44
CA GLN A 51 34.55 1.92 20.68
C GLN A 51 34.47 3.14 21.59
N ALA A 52 34.41 4.33 21.01
CA ALA A 52 34.24 5.60 21.72
C ALA A 52 33.20 6.47 21.01
N PRO A 53 31.94 6.01 20.94
CA PRO A 53 30.91 6.75 20.23
C PRO A 53 30.51 8.02 21.00
N LEU A 54 29.80 8.92 20.32
CA LEU A 54 29.13 10.05 20.99
C LEU A 54 28.17 9.51 22.06
N ALA A 55 27.93 10.28 23.13
CA ALA A 55 27.10 9.85 24.27
C ALA A 55 25.68 9.40 23.89
N THR A 56 25.16 9.81 22.74
CA THR A 56 23.84 9.44 22.21
C THR A 56 23.83 8.14 21.40
N ILE A 57 24.99 7.55 21.13
CA ILE A 57 25.14 6.34 20.32
C ILE A 57 25.56 5.20 21.25
N PRO A 58 24.82 4.08 21.28
CA PRO A 58 25.20 2.92 22.08
C PRO A 58 26.59 2.40 21.70
N LYS A 59 27.39 2.09 22.72
CA LYS A 59 28.69 1.43 22.55
C LYS A 59 28.47 -0.04 22.15
N GLU A 60 28.98 -0.43 20.98
CA GLU A 60 28.90 -1.81 20.48
C GLU A 60 30.22 -2.19 19.81
N THR A 61 31.12 -2.78 20.59
CA THR A 61 32.53 -2.90 20.21
C THR A 61 32.93 -4.22 19.59
N GLN A 62 32.08 -5.25 19.69
CA GLN A 62 32.47 -6.59 19.25
C GLN A 62 31.74 -7.01 17.98
N ARG A 63 30.45 -6.65 17.84
CA ARG A 63 29.64 -7.07 16.70
C ARG A 63 28.74 -5.93 16.18
N PRO A 64 29.29 -4.79 15.73
CA PRO A 64 28.50 -3.67 15.18
C PRO A 64 28.01 -3.96 13.74
N TYR A 65 27.51 -5.17 13.48
CA TYR A 65 27.06 -5.61 12.17
C TYR A 65 25.98 -6.68 12.31
N SER A 66 25.15 -6.83 11.30
CA SER A 66 24.30 -8.02 11.12
C SER A 66 25.03 -9.05 10.26
N GLU A 67 24.79 -10.34 10.49
CA GLU A 67 25.48 -11.44 9.82
C GLU A 67 24.48 -12.44 9.22
N ASN A 68 24.72 -12.82 7.97
CA ASN A 68 23.95 -13.85 7.27
C ASN A 68 24.83 -15.09 7.09
N THR A 69 24.28 -16.25 7.42
CA THR A 69 24.86 -17.55 7.07
C THR A 69 24.02 -18.20 5.98
N TYR A 70 24.69 -18.76 4.98
CA TYR A 70 24.06 -19.38 3.81
C TYR A 70 24.17 -20.91 3.86
N ASP A 71 23.24 -21.60 3.21
CA ASP A 71 23.24 -23.06 3.04
C ASP A 71 24.37 -23.60 2.15
N ASN A 72 25.16 -22.71 1.53
CA ASN A 72 26.19 -23.01 0.53
C ASN A 72 25.67 -23.81 -0.68
N SER A 73 24.36 -23.79 -0.93
CA SER A 73 23.80 -24.31 -2.17
C SER A 73 23.91 -23.26 -3.29
N PRO A 74 23.83 -23.67 -4.57
CA PRO A 74 23.72 -22.73 -5.69
C PRO A 74 22.51 -21.79 -5.59
N LEU A 75 21.54 -22.08 -4.72
CA LEU A 75 20.36 -21.26 -4.49
C LEU A 75 20.61 -20.12 -3.49
N ASN A 76 21.80 -20.06 -2.87
CA ASN A 76 22.23 -18.99 -1.98
C ASN A 76 21.20 -18.64 -0.89
N ARG A 77 20.66 -19.68 -0.24
CA ARG A 77 19.58 -19.48 0.75
C ARG A 77 20.18 -19.09 2.09
N VAL A 78 19.64 -18.03 2.70
CA VAL A 78 19.99 -17.66 4.09
C VAL A 78 19.36 -18.67 5.03
N ILE A 79 20.17 -19.30 5.87
CA ILE A 79 19.74 -20.28 6.88
C ILE A 79 19.82 -19.73 8.31
N SER A 80 20.61 -18.68 8.53
CA SER A 80 20.69 -18.00 9.81
C SER A 80 20.96 -16.52 9.60
N GLN A 81 20.28 -15.68 10.36
CA GLN A 81 20.50 -14.24 10.40
C GLN A 81 20.68 -13.77 11.83
N ALA A 82 21.83 -13.14 12.12
CA ALA A 82 22.08 -12.43 13.36
C ALA A 82 21.87 -10.94 13.15
N GLY A 83 21.09 -10.31 14.02
CA GLY A 83 20.98 -8.86 14.12
C GLY A 83 22.23 -8.22 14.69
N VAL A 84 22.19 -6.89 14.83
CA VAL A 84 23.35 -6.12 15.28
C VAL A 84 23.57 -6.27 16.78
N GLY A 85 24.82 -6.49 17.16
CA GLY A 85 25.30 -6.36 18.53
C GLY A 85 25.49 -7.68 19.26
N THR A 86 26.30 -7.64 20.31
CA THR A 86 26.72 -8.84 21.08
C THR A 86 25.57 -9.70 21.60
N ALA A 87 24.42 -9.09 21.92
CA ALA A 87 23.25 -9.80 22.40
C ALA A 87 22.72 -10.85 21.42
N TRP A 88 22.80 -10.58 20.11
CA TRP A 88 22.40 -11.52 19.05
C TRP A 88 23.39 -12.68 18.95
N HIS A 89 24.69 -12.38 18.96
CA HIS A 89 25.72 -13.38 18.68
C HIS A 89 26.06 -14.28 19.88
N ASN A 90 26.03 -13.77 21.12
CA ASN A 90 26.46 -14.52 22.30
C ASN A 90 25.42 -15.52 22.82
N ALA A 91 24.14 -15.27 22.54
CA ALA A 91 23.04 -16.09 23.04
C ALA A 91 22.55 -17.16 22.03
N GLY A 92 23.20 -17.30 20.87
CA GLY A 92 22.70 -18.13 19.77
C GLY A 92 21.38 -17.62 19.19
N ARG A 93 20.97 -16.40 19.55
CA ARG A 93 19.72 -15.75 19.19
C ARG A 93 19.85 -15.22 17.78
N THR A 94 19.46 -16.07 16.84
CA THR A 94 19.52 -15.78 15.41
C THR A 94 18.22 -16.26 14.82
N VAL A 95 17.75 -15.55 13.80
CA VAL A 95 16.61 -16.03 13.03
C VAL A 95 17.10 -17.20 12.19
N GLN A 96 16.59 -18.40 12.49
CA GLN A 96 16.95 -19.63 11.78
C GLN A 96 15.89 -19.92 10.73
N THR A 97 16.31 -20.22 9.50
CA THR A 97 15.41 -20.58 8.40
C THR A 97 15.74 -21.96 7.87
N THR A 98 14.76 -22.86 7.91
CA THR A 98 14.87 -24.20 7.32
C THR A 98 13.87 -24.35 6.18
N THR A 99 14.30 -24.90 5.04
CA THR A 99 13.39 -25.24 3.93
C THR A 99 13.24 -26.75 3.84
N ARG A 100 12.00 -27.26 3.80
CA ARG A 100 11.70 -28.70 3.72
C ARG A 100 10.56 -28.98 2.73
N ILE A 101 10.45 -30.24 2.32
CA ILE A 101 9.29 -30.76 1.61
C ILE A 101 8.27 -31.23 2.65
N ASP A 102 6.99 -30.88 2.47
CA ASP A 102 5.92 -31.39 3.32
C ASP A 102 5.48 -32.79 2.86
N ASN A 103 5.45 -33.72 3.82
CA ASN A 103 4.99 -35.09 3.61
C ASN A 103 3.85 -35.46 4.57
N SER A 104 3.24 -34.47 5.23
CA SER A 104 2.28 -34.71 6.32
C SER A 104 0.85 -35.00 5.87
N ASN A 105 0.50 -34.71 4.60
CA ASN A 105 -0.86 -34.85 4.04
C ASN A 105 -1.96 -34.26 4.97
N ARG A 106 -1.67 -33.12 5.62
CA ARG A 106 -2.58 -32.47 6.58
C ARG A 106 -3.22 -31.19 6.07
N ILE A 107 -2.62 -30.56 5.06
CA ILE A 107 -3.01 -29.23 4.57
C ILE A 107 -4.14 -29.40 3.57
N TYR A 108 -5.27 -28.74 3.82
CA TYR A 108 -6.42 -28.76 2.91
C TYR A 108 -6.04 -28.24 1.53
N PHE A 109 -6.44 -28.97 0.50
CA PHE A 109 -6.28 -28.57 -0.89
C PHE A 109 -7.59 -27.99 -1.39
N PHE A 110 -7.73 -26.67 -1.32
CA PHE A 110 -8.91 -25.98 -1.80
C PHE A 110 -8.93 -25.84 -3.33
N ARG A 111 -10.14 -25.89 -3.89
CA ARG A 111 -10.47 -25.62 -5.28
C ARG A 111 -11.51 -24.51 -5.36
N TYR A 112 -11.30 -23.58 -6.29
CA TYR A 112 -12.24 -22.51 -6.62
C TYR A 112 -12.35 -22.37 -8.15
N ASN A 113 -13.51 -22.70 -8.73
CA ASN A 113 -13.72 -22.60 -10.18
C ASN A 113 -14.88 -21.68 -10.57
N ASP A 114 -15.82 -21.46 -9.67
CA ASP A 114 -17.04 -20.71 -9.95
C ASP A 114 -17.18 -19.62 -8.89
N GLU A 115 -17.41 -18.38 -9.33
CA GLU A 115 -17.59 -17.24 -8.43
C GLU A 115 -18.93 -17.24 -7.68
N THR A 116 -19.86 -18.09 -8.13
CA THR A 116 -21.18 -18.28 -7.53
C THR A 116 -21.21 -19.34 -6.44
N GLU A 117 -20.16 -20.17 -6.34
CA GLU A 117 -20.07 -21.28 -5.39
C GLU A 117 -18.94 -21.08 -4.37
N PRO A 118 -19.13 -21.49 -3.10
CA PRO A 118 -18.07 -21.52 -2.10
C PRO A 118 -16.90 -22.43 -2.49
N PRO A 119 -15.64 -22.13 -2.11
CA PRO A 119 -14.52 -23.04 -2.31
C PRO A 119 -14.77 -24.42 -1.70
N THR A 120 -14.43 -25.48 -2.43
CA THR A 120 -14.54 -26.87 -1.97
C THR A 120 -13.15 -27.51 -1.88
N LEU A 121 -13.06 -28.70 -1.31
CA LEU A 121 -11.82 -29.48 -1.35
C LEU A 121 -11.65 -30.10 -2.75
N ASP A 122 -10.43 -30.11 -3.27
CA ASP A 122 -10.12 -30.79 -4.53
C ASP A 122 -9.99 -32.30 -4.30
N THR A 123 -11.05 -33.04 -4.63
CA THR A 123 -11.08 -34.51 -4.49
C THR A 123 -10.80 -35.28 -5.77
N ARG A 124 -10.32 -34.59 -6.82
CA ARG A 124 -10.02 -35.22 -8.12
C ARG A 124 -8.70 -35.98 -8.09
N TYR A 125 -8.46 -36.76 -9.15
CA TYR A 125 -7.20 -37.47 -9.39
C TYR A 125 -6.79 -38.41 -8.24
N GLY A 126 -7.76 -39.04 -7.58
CA GLY A 126 -7.50 -39.99 -6.48
C GLY A 126 -7.26 -39.34 -5.12
N ASN A 127 -7.40 -38.00 -4.99
CA ASN A 127 -7.28 -37.31 -3.72
C ASN A 127 -8.58 -37.36 -2.90
N THR A 128 -8.99 -38.54 -2.42
CA THR A 128 -10.26 -38.69 -1.69
C THR A 128 -10.35 -37.82 -0.43
N ASP A 129 -9.19 -37.47 0.15
CA ASP A 129 -9.11 -36.76 1.44
C ASP A 129 -9.16 -35.23 1.28
N GLY A 130 -9.06 -34.71 0.05
CA GLY A 130 -9.13 -33.27 -0.20
C GLY A 130 -7.95 -32.48 0.39
N ARG A 131 -6.78 -33.13 0.53
CA ARG A 131 -5.57 -32.55 1.11
C ARG A 131 -4.42 -32.58 0.11
N TYR A 132 -3.37 -31.79 0.34
CA TYR A 132 -2.20 -31.83 -0.51
C TYR A 132 -1.47 -33.17 -0.34
N PRO A 133 -1.26 -33.95 -1.42
CA PRO A 133 -0.48 -35.19 -1.34
C PRO A 133 0.95 -34.95 -0.85
N PRO A 134 1.58 -35.95 -0.20
CA PRO A 134 2.99 -35.87 0.19
C PRO A 134 3.89 -35.47 -0.98
N GLY A 135 4.84 -34.56 -0.74
CA GLY A 135 5.77 -34.08 -1.77
C GLY A 135 5.26 -32.93 -2.63
N MET A 136 3.98 -32.53 -2.51
CA MET A 136 3.39 -31.47 -3.35
C MET A 136 3.62 -30.05 -2.84
N LEU A 137 4.00 -29.91 -1.56
CA LEU A 137 4.28 -28.63 -0.94
C LEU A 137 5.72 -28.57 -0.45
N THR A 138 6.28 -27.37 -0.50
CA THR A 138 7.51 -27.02 0.22
C THR A 138 7.15 -26.02 1.30
N TYR A 139 7.88 -26.02 2.41
CA TYR A 139 7.69 -25.00 3.43
C TYR A 139 9.01 -24.43 3.93
N GLN A 140 8.95 -23.17 4.31
CA GLN A 140 10.00 -22.50 5.06
C GLN A 140 9.55 -22.39 6.51
N GLU A 141 10.35 -22.91 7.42
CA GLU A 141 10.21 -22.77 8.86
C GLU A 141 11.21 -21.71 9.33
N GLN A 142 10.71 -20.67 10.00
CA GLN A 142 11.51 -19.65 10.64
C GLN A 142 11.35 -19.76 12.15
N VAL A 143 12.48 -19.80 12.85
CA VAL A 143 12.54 -19.68 14.30
C VAL A 143 13.14 -18.32 14.60
N ASP A 144 12.39 -17.48 15.31
CA ASP A 144 12.88 -16.14 15.69
C ASP A 144 13.88 -16.19 16.85
N GLU A 145 14.41 -15.03 17.23
CA GLU A 145 15.36 -14.91 18.34
C GLU A 145 14.80 -15.27 19.72
N GLU A 146 13.47 -15.34 19.85
CA GLU A 146 12.74 -15.72 21.06
C GLU A 146 12.28 -17.18 21.05
N ASN A 147 12.60 -17.93 19.99
CA ASN A 147 12.21 -19.32 19.70
C ASN A 147 10.74 -19.51 19.29
N HIS A 148 10.03 -18.47 18.86
CA HIS A 148 8.73 -18.66 18.22
C HIS A 148 8.91 -19.18 16.80
N VAL A 149 8.08 -20.17 16.45
CA VAL A 149 8.13 -20.81 15.14
C VAL A 149 7.05 -20.24 14.22
N SER A 150 7.43 -19.90 12.99
CA SER A 150 6.49 -19.63 11.91
C SER A 150 6.80 -20.49 10.68
N ARG A 151 5.76 -20.90 9.95
CA ARG A 151 5.89 -21.72 8.74
C ARG A 151 5.09 -21.15 7.58
N GLU A 152 5.69 -21.10 6.40
CA GLU A 152 4.99 -20.74 5.15
C GLU A 152 5.06 -21.91 4.17
N TYR A 153 3.91 -22.51 3.87
CA TYR A 153 3.76 -23.61 2.93
C TYR A 153 3.43 -23.08 1.54
N LYS A 154 4.22 -23.45 0.54
CA LYS A 154 4.08 -23.07 -0.86
C LYS A 154 3.83 -24.28 -1.75
N ASN A 155 2.92 -24.13 -2.70
CA ASN A 155 2.71 -25.12 -3.75
C ASN A 155 3.81 -25.06 -4.83
N MET A 156 3.74 -25.96 -5.80
CA MET A 156 4.70 -26.03 -6.92
C MET A 156 4.77 -24.77 -7.78
N PHE A 157 3.75 -23.89 -7.72
CA PHE A 157 3.74 -22.59 -8.38
C PHE A 157 4.32 -21.46 -7.52
N GLY A 158 4.88 -21.78 -6.34
CA GLY A 158 5.45 -20.81 -5.40
C GLY A 158 4.42 -20.01 -4.60
N ARG A 159 3.12 -20.36 -4.69
CA ARG A 159 2.03 -19.63 -4.02
C ARG A 159 1.87 -20.14 -2.60
N SER A 160 1.82 -19.23 -1.62
CA SER A 160 1.62 -19.57 -0.20
C SER A 160 0.20 -20.07 0.02
N VAL A 161 0.02 -21.33 0.41
CA VAL A 161 -1.29 -21.96 0.62
C VAL A 161 -1.70 -22.02 2.09
N LEU A 162 -0.73 -22.07 3.00
CA LEU A 162 -0.92 -22.05 4.45
C LEU A 162 0.22 -21.28 5.10
N LYS A 163 -0.12 -20.37 6.02
CA LYS A 163 0.83 -19.80 6.98
C LYS A 163 0.48 -20.27 8.38
N GLU A 164 1.49 -20.64 9.15
CA GLU A 164 1.37 -21.01 10.56
C GLU A 164 2.23 -20.08 11.40
N VAL A 165 1.69 -19.59 12.50
CA VAL A 165 2.43 -18.83 13.52
C VAL A 165 2.16 -19.50 14.85
N GLU A 166 3.21 -19.82 15.60
CA GLU A 166 3.09 -20.47 16.90
C GLU A 166 2.37 -19.56 17.90
N GLU A 167 1.36 -20.11 18.55
CA GLU A 167 0.65 -19.48 19.66
C GLU A 167 1.24 -19.93 21.01
N SER A 168 1.49 -21.23 21.10
CA SER A 168 2.12 -21.91 22.24
C SER A 168 2.77 -23.18 21.72
N ALA A 169 3.64 -23.82 22.51
CA ALA A 169 4.40 -24.99 22.07
C ALA A 169 3.52 -26.05 21.40
N GLY A 170 3.63 -26.18 20.07
CA GLY A 170 2.85 -27.14 19.27
C GLY A 170 1.43 -26.71 18.86
N SER A 171 0.95 -25.53 19.28
CA SER A 171 -0.28 -24.89 18.81
C SER A 171 0.04 -23.76 17.82
N TYR A 172 -0.68 -23.70 16.71
CA TYR A 172 -0.41 -22.73 15.64
C TYR A 172 -1.68 -22.03 15.17
N PHE A 173 -1.60 -20.71 15.01
CA PHE A 173 -2.56 -19.94 14.24
C PHE A 173 -2.36 -20.19 12.75
N GLN A 174 -3.40 -20.69 12.09
CA GLN A 174 -3.34 -21.09 10.68
C GLN A 174 -4.04 -20.07 9.78
N THR A 175 -3.41 -19.66 8.69
CA THR A 175 -4.04 -18.81 7.66
C THR A 175 -4.00 -19.53 6.32
N TYR A 176 -5.15 -20.00 5.84
CA TYR A 176 -5.25 -20.62 4.52
C TYR A 176 -5.52 -19.57 3.44
N THR A 177 -4.83 -19.70 2.31
CA THR A 177 -5.06 -18.87 1.13
C THR A 177 -5.51 -19.74 -0.03
N VAL A 178 -6.70 -19.43 -0.57
CA VAL A 178 -7.30 -20.15 -1.70
C VAL A 178 -7.12 -19.33 -2.96
N TYR A 179 -6.67 -20.00 -4.02
CA TYR A 179 -6.43 -19.42 -5.33
C TYR A 179 -7.41 -19.97 -6.35
N ASP A 180 -7.70 -19.19 -7.40
CA ASP A 180 -8.31 -19.72 -8.61
C ASP A 180 -7.27 -20.39 -9.53
N VAL A 181 -7.75 -20.87 -10.69
CA VAL A 181 -6.93 -21.55 -11.70
C VAL A 181 -5.84 -20.67 -12.31
N VAL A 182 -6.05 -19.34 -12.37
CA VAL A 182 -5.08 -18.38 -12.90
C VAL A 182 -4.04 -18.03 -11.84
N GLY A 183 -4.41 -18.10 -10.56
CA GLY A 183 -3.55 -17.80 -9.42
C GLY A 183 -3.93 -16.56 -8.64
N ASN A 184 -5.12 -16.01 -8.87
CA ASN A 184 -5.61 -14.90 -8.08
C ASN A 184 -6.12 -15.41 -6.73
N VAL A 185 -5.81 -14.69 -5.66
CA VAL A 185 -6.28 -15.02 -4.30
C VAL A 185 -7.78 -14.78 -4.23
N ARG A 186 -8.58 -15.82 -4.00
CA ARG A 186 -10.05 -15.73 -3.96
C ARG A 186 -10.59 -15.62 -2.55
N VAL A 187 -10.05 -16.42 -1.64
CA VAL A 187 -10.47 -16.45 -0.24
C VAL A 187 -9.24 -16.56 0.65
N VAL A 188 -9.21 -15.77 1.72
CA VAL A 188 -8.24 -15.94 2.81
C VAL A 188 -9.01 -16.28 4.09
N PHE A 189 -8.71 -17.44 4.66
CA PHE A 189 -9.21 -17.87 5.95
C PHE A 189 -8.22 -17.40 7.03
N PRO A 190 -8.53 -16.34 7.81
CA PRO A 190 -7.72 -15.94 8.94
C PRO A 190 -7.74 -17.00 10.05
N PRO A 191 -6.88 -16.90 11.09
CA PRO A 191 -6.76 -17.91 12.16
C PRO A 191 -8.08 -18.41 12.75
N GLU A 192 -8.98 -17.49 13.12
CA GLU A 192 -10.29 -17.84 13.68
C GLU A 192 -11.18 -18.63 12.68
N ALA A 193 -11.12 -18.27 11.39
CA ALA A 193 -11.86 -18.99 10.36
C ALA A 193 -11.24 -20.37 10.10
N SER A 194 -9.91 -20.46 10.10
CA SER A 194 -9.18 -21.72 9.92
C SER A 194 -9.46 -22.71 11.04
N ALA A 195 -9.55 -22.24 12.29
CA ALA A 195 -9.92 -23.05 13.44
C ALA A 195 -11.34 -23.66 13.33
N LYS A 196 -12.23 -23.00 12.58
CA LYS A 196 -13.63 -23.42 12.36
C LYS A 196 -13.86 -24.08 11.00
N LEU A 197 -12.81 -24.56 10.33
CA LEU A 197 -12.96 -25.20 9.01
C LEU A 197 -13.83 -26.46 9.04
N ALA A 198 -13.89 -27.19 10.15
CA ALA A 198 -14.81 -28.32 10.31
C ALA A 198 -16.28 -27.88 10.15
N GLU A 199 -16.67 -26.79 10.83
CA GLU A 199 -18.01 -26.18 10.69
C GLU A 199 -18.28 -25.76 9.25
N TYR A 200 -17.26 -25.21 8.57
CA TYR A 200 -17.37 -24.83 7.16
C TYR A 200 -17.65 -26.03 6.25
N PHE A 201 -16.95 -27.15 6.43
CA PHE A 201 -17.10 -28.30 5.54
C PHE A 201 -18.42 -29.04 5.71
N GLU A 202 -18.96 -29.10 6.94
CA GLU A 202 -20.26 -29.71 7.27
C GLU A 202 -21.47 -28.86 6.86
N ALA A 203 -21.28 -27.56 6.65
CA ALA A 203 -22.35 -26.65 6.29
C ALA A 203 -22.90 -26.89 4.87
N SER A 204 -24.20 -26.60 4.69
CA SER A 204 -24.84 -26.48 3.37
C SER A 204 -24.20 -25.37 2.54
N THR A 205 -24.46 -25.32 1.22
CA THR A 205 -23.95 -24.24 0.35
C THR A 205 -24.27 -22.84 0.89
N ALA A 206 -25.49 -22.61 1.37
CA ALA A 206 -25.88 -21.35 1.99
C ALA A 206 -25.15 -21.09 3.31
N GLY A 207 -24.95 -22.14 4.13
CA GLY A 207 -24.19 -22.04 5.38
C GLY A 207 -22.71 -21.73 5.15
N LYS A 208 -22.09 -22.34 4.13
CA LYS A 208 -20.72 -22.03 3.68
C LYS A 208 -20.61 -20.57 3.26
N GLN A 209 -21.57 -20.06 2.48
CA GLN A 209 -21.55 -18.65 2.08
C GLN A 209 -21.69 -17.71 3.30
N ALA A 210 -22.56 -18.04 4.26
CA ALA A 210 -22.70 -17.28 5.51
C ALA A 210 -21.41 -17.30 6.34
N PHE A 211 -20.74 -18.46 6.43
CA PHE A 211 -19.45 -18.61 7.09
C PHE A 211 -18.39 -17.71 6.45
N LEU A 212 -18.24 -17.77 5.12
CA LEU A 212 -17.28 -16.95 4.38
C LEU A 212 -17.57 -15.45 4.58
N ASN A 213 -18.83 -15.05 4.48
CA ASN A 213 -19.23 -13.65 4.67
C ASN A 213 -18.87 -13.12 6.06
N ARG A 214 -18.93 -13.97 7.08
CA ARG A 214 -18.65 -13.61 8.46
C ARG A 214 -17.15 -13.62 8.78
N TRP A 215 -16.40 -14.60 8.28
CA TRP A 215 -15.07 -14.91 8.82
C TRP A 215 -13.92 -14.73 7.83
N THR A 216 -14.16 -14.60 6.52
CA THR A 216 -13.07 -14.62 5.53
C THR A 216 -12.95 -13.34 4.71
N PHE A 217 -11.74 -13.08 4.21
CA PHE A 217 -11.53 -12.10 3.15
C PHE A 217 -11.85 -12.75 1.82
N GLN A 218 -12.63 -12.09 0.97
CA GLN A 218 -13.03 -12.61 -0.33
C GLN A 218 -12.75 -11.60 -1.44
N TYR A 219 -12.34 -12.09 -2.61
CA TYR A 219 -11.95 -11.27 -3.74
C TYR A 219 -12.52 -11.81 -5.05
N ARG A 220 -12.97 -10.89 -5.91
CA ARG A 220 -13.36 -11.17 -7.30
C ARG A 220 -12.51 -10.33 -8.23
N TYR A 221 -12.21 -10.89 -9.40
CA TYR A 221 -11.32 -10.28 -10.38
C TYR A 221 -11.99 -10.19 -11.74
N ASP A 222 -11.52 -9.26 -12.56
CA ASP A 222 -11.82 -9.27 -13.99
C ASP A 222 -10.84 -10.16 -14.78
N GLU A 223 -11.03 -10.19 -16.10
CA GLU A 223 -10.17 -10.92 -17.04
C GLU A 223 -8.71 -10.46 -17.06
N TYR A 224 -8.39 -9.29 -16.49
CA TYR A 224 -7.04 -8.74 -16.36
C TYR A 224 -6.45 -8.95 -14.96
N SER A 225 -7.09 -9.78 -14.12
CA SER A 225 -6.68 -10.01 -12.73
C SER A 225 -6.70 -8.75 -11.85
N ARG A 226 -7.53 -7.75 -12.17
CA ARG A 226 -7.78 -6.58 -11.31
C ARG A 226 -8.95 -6.87 -10.37
N THR A 227 -8.84 -6.51 -9.10
CA THR A 227 -9.90 -6.77 -8.11
C THR A 227 -11.13 -5.91 -8.36
N VAL A 228 -12.23 -6.51 -8.80
CA VAL A 228 -13.51 -5.84 -9.08
C VAL A 228 -14.50 -5.91 -7.92
N ALA A 229 -14.28 -6.82 -6.98
CA ALA A 229 -15.00 -6.81 -5.72
C ALA A 229 -14.11 -7.36 -4.59
N LYS A 230 -14.19 -6.73 -3.42
CA LYS A 230 -13.53 -7.19 -2.20
C LYS A 230 -14.53 -7.22 -1.06
N ARG A 231 -14.49 -8.27 -0.25
CA ARG A 231 -15.24 -8.37 1.00
C ARG A 231 -14.25 -8.64 2.12
N ILE A 232 -14.41 -7.92 3.23
CA ILE A 232 -13.70 -8.19 4.48
C ILE A 232 -14.66 -8.93 5.44
N PRO A 233 -14.14 -9.72 6.39
CA PRO A 233 -14.97 -10.43 7.36
C PRO A 233 -15.99 -9.50 8.03
N GLY A 234 -17.27 -9.87 7.98
CA GLY A 234 -18.36 -9.12 8.63
C GLY A 234 -18.86 -7.87 7.89
N ALA A 235 -18.20 -7.43 6.82
CA ALA A 235 -18.69 -6.34 5.98
C ALA A 235 -19.34 -6.88 4.70
N ASP A 236 -20.05 -6.01 3.97
CA ASP A 236 -20.51 -6.31 2.61
C ASP A 236 -19.44 -6.03 1.56
N TRP A 237 -19.70 -6.49 0.34
CA TRP A 237 -18.81 -6.27 -0.80
C TRP A 237 -18.57 -4.77 -1.02
N VAL A 238 -17.33 -4.43 -1.33
CA VAL A 238 -16.92 -3.19 -1.98
C VAL A 238 -16.66 -3.50 -3.44
N HIS A 239 -17.38 -2.84 -4.34
CA HIS A 239 -17.25 -2.99 -5.78
C HIS A 239 -16.35 -1.92 -6.37
N TYR A 240 -15.61 -2.29 -7.42
CA TYR A 240 -14.74 -1.42 -8.19
C TYR A 240 -15.11 -1.51 -9.66
N VAL A 241 -15.12 -0.37 -10.34
CA VAL A 241 -15.22 -0.27 -11.80
C VAL A 241 -13.98 0.45 -12.30
N TYR A 242 -13.25 -0.20 -13.18
CA TYR A 242 -12.03 0.35 -13.78
C TYR A 242 -12.31 0.81 -15.20
N ASP A 243 -11.64 1.88 -15.60
CA ASP A 243 -11.54 2.26 -17.01
C ASP A 243 -10.55 1.39 -17.79
N THR A 244 -10.41 1.71 -19.07
CA THR A 244 -9.50 1.04 -20.01
C THR A 244 -8.02 1.39 -19.77
N TRP A 245 -7.74 2.24 -18.79
CA TRP A 245 -6.40 2.69 -18.41
C TRP A 245 -6.03 2.30 -16.96
N ASP A 246 -6.68 1.26 -16.44
CA ASP A 246 -6.42 0.68 -15.11
C ASP A 246 -6.68 1.60 -13.91
N ARG A 247 -7.54 2.61 -14.07
CA ARG A 247 -7.91 3.50 -12.97
C ARG A 247 -9.30 3.16 -12.45
N ALA A 248 -9.45 3.08 -11.13
CA ALA A 248 -10.76 2.92 -10.51
C ALA A 248 -11.57 4.21 -10.67
N VAL A 249 -12.61 4.18 -11.49
CA VAL A 249 -13.48 5.33 -11.77
C VAL A 249 -14.74 5.33 -10.94
N LEU A 250 -15.21 4.16 -10.49
CA LEU A 250 -16.28 4.04 -9.50
C LEU A 250 -15.91 3.05 -8.41
N THR A 251 -16.30 3.37 -7.18
CA THR A 251 -16.30 2.44 -6.05
C THR A 251 -17.64 2.50 -5.32
N GLN A 252 -18.12 1.36 -4.82
CA GLN A 252 -19.35 1.29 -4.04
C GLN A 252 -19.24 0.29 -2.90
N ASP A 253 -19.38 0.75 -1.67
CA ASP A 253 -19.52 -0.11 -0.50
C ASP A 253 -20.97 -0.60 -0.27
N GLY A 254 -21.17 -1.43 0.75
CA GLY A 254 -22.49 -1.95 1.10
C GLY A 254 -23.52 -0.88 1.48
N ALA A 255 -23.11 0.16 2.18
CA ALA A 255 -24.01 1.23 2.63
C ALA A 255 -24.39 2.16 1.47
N GLN A 256 -23.49 2.44 0.54
CA GLN A 256 -23.77 3.20 -0.67
C GLN A 256 -24.71 2.43 -1.61
N ARG A 257 -24.57 1.10 -1.67
CA ARG A 257 -25.42 0.23 -2.50
C ARG A 257 -26.90 0.28 -2.11
N THR A 258 -27.22 0.41 -0.82
CA THR A 258 -28.63 0.53 -0.39
C THR A 258 -29.30 1.82 -0.89
N ARG A 259 -28.50 2.81 -1.30
CA ARG A 259 -28.95 4.10 -1.88
C ARG A 259 -28.69 4.20 -3.39
N ASN A 260 -28.26 3.12 -4.04
CA ASN A 260 -27.84 3.11 -5.45
C ASN A 260 -26.74 4.14 -5.77
N GLU A 261 -25.90 4.46 -4.77
CA GLU A 261 -24.88 5.48 -4.84
C GLU A 261 -23.51 4.84 -5.15
N TRP A 262 -22.71 5.50 -5.96
CA TRP A 262 -21.31 5.16 -6.21
C TRP A 262 -20.45 6.38 -5.90
N LEU A 263 -19.27 6.18 -5.32
CA LEU A 263 -18.23 7.20 -5.30
C LEU A 263 -17.51 7.17 -6.66
N PHE A 264 -17.55 8.26 -7.42
CA PHE A 264 -16.76 8.39 -8.63
C PHE A 264 -15.43 9.09 -8.36
N THR A 265 -14.43 8.80 -9.19
CA THR A 265 -13.15 9.51 -9.23
C THR A 265 -12.84 9.93 -10.66
N LYS A 266 -12.51 11.21 -10.84
CA LYS A 266 -12.06 11.82 -12.10
C LYS A 266 -10.57 12.03 -12.06
N TYR A 267 -9.92 11.90 -13.22
CA TYR A 267 -8.47 11.98 -13.36
C TYR A 267 -8.05 13.01 -14.39
N ASP A 268 -6.89 13.63 -14.20
CA ASP A 268 -6.24 14.46 -15.21
C ASP A 268 -5.38 13.63 -16.19
N ILE A 269 -4.72 14.33 -17.11
CA ILE A 269 -3.83 13.76 -18.13
C ILE A 269 -2.66 12.97 -17.53
N PHE A 270 -2.27 13.24 -16.29
CA PHE A 270 -1.18 12.56 -15.58
C PHE A 270 -1.68 11.45 -14.64
N ASN A 271 -2.95 11.05 -14.76
CA ASN A 271 -3.61 10.05 -13.92
C ASN A 271 -3.69 10.43 -12.43
N ARG A 272 -3.70 11.73 -12.09
CA ARG A 272 -3.92 12.20 -10.72
C ARG A 272 -5.41 12.42 -10.47
N PRO A 273 -5.97 12.03 -9.31
CA PRO A 273 -7.35 12.33 -8.96
C PRO A 273 -7.59 13.85 -8.89
N VAL A 274 -8.54 14.36 -9.66
CA VAL A 274 -8.91 15.79 -9.70
C VAL A 274 -10.27 16.08 -9.10
N ALA A 275 -11.20 15.14 -9.14
CA ALA A 275 -12.50 15.31 -8.52
C ALA A 275 -13.06 13.97 -8.03
N THR A 276 -13.74 14.00 -6.89
CA THR A 276 -14.55 12.88 -6.41
C THR A 276 -15.95 13.35 -6.09
N GLY A 277 -16.90 12.42 -6.09
CA GLY A 277 -18.29 12.74 -5.80
C GLY A 277 -19.20 11.53 -5.84
N THR A 278 -20.50 11.75 -5.70
CA THR A 278 -21.51 10.71 -5.75
C THR A 278 -22.12 10.58 -7.15
N TYR A 279 -22.39 9.35 -7.56
CA TYR A 279 -23.04 9.01 -8.81
C TYR A 279 -24.14 7.99 -8.53
N THR A 280 -25.40 8.42 -8.64
CA THR A 280 -26.56 7.58 -8.36
C THR A 280 -27.09 6.95 -9.63
N THR A 281 -27.23 5.62 -9.64
CA THR A 281 -27.70 4.88 -10.81
C THR A 281 -28.29 3.54 -10.42
N THR A 282 -29.30 3.08 -11.15
CA THR A 282 -29.90 1.75 -10.96
C THR A 282 -29.19 0.66 -11.76
N ARG A 283 -28.17 1.02 -12.56
CA ARG A 283 -27.38 0.04 -13.32
C ARG A 283 -26.61 -0.89 -12.38
N THR A 284 -26.55 -2.16 -12.76
CA THR A 284 -25.81 -3.18 -12.02
C THR A 284 -24.29 -2.98 -12.14
N HIS A 285 -23.53 -3.57 -11.21
CA HIS A 285 -22.06 -3.55 -11.26
C HIS A 285 -21.51 -4.13 -12.58
N ALA A 286 -22.12 -5.19 -13.11
CA ALA A 286 -21.72 -5.81 -14.37
C ALA A 286 -21.98 -4.88 -15.57
N GLU A 287 -23.14 -4.22 -15.62
CA GLU A 287 -23.44 -3.25 -16.68
C GLU A 287 -22.51 -2.04 -16.64
N LEU A 288 -22.23 -1.48 -15.45
CA LEU A 288 -21.31 -0.34 -15.32
C LEU A 288 -19.90 -0.70 -15.77
N ARG A 289 -19.43 -1.92 -15.46
CA ARG A 289 -18.16 -2.43 -15.97
C ARG A 289 -18.17 -2.53 -17.49
N ALA A 290 -19.25 -3.03 -18.10
CA ALA A 290 -19.36 -3.13 -19.54
C ALA A 290 -19.38 -1.74 -20.22
N ASP A 291 -20.19 -0.80 -19.68
CA ASP A 291 -20.30 0.58 -20.17
C ASP A 291 -18.95 1.29 -20.15
N VAL A 292 -18.24 1.23 -19.01
CA VAL A 292 -16.94 1.89 -18.84
C VAL A 292 -15.86 1.23 -19.71
N LYS A 293 -15.84 -0.11 -19.80
CA LYS A 293 -14.89 -0.85 -20.64
C LYS A 293 -15.05 -0.52 -22.13
N ALA A 294 -16.26 -0.19 -22.59
CA ALA A 294 -16.51 0.19 -23.97
C ALA A 294 -15.92 1.57 -24.35
N ILE A 295 -15.51 2.38 -23.37
CA ILE A 295 -14.91 3.70 -23.60
C ILE A 295 -13.41 3.53 -23.89
N VAL A 296 -13.09 3.49 -25.18
CA VAL A 296 -11.71 3.35 -25.68
C VAL A 296 -11.16 4.62 -26.34
N ASP A 297 -12.00 5.65 -26.52
CA ASP A 297 -11.62 6.93 -27.12
C ASP A 297 -10.60 7.67 -26.25
N PRO A 298 -9.37 7.94 -26.73
CA PRO A 298 -8.35 8.67 -25.97
C PRO A 298 -8.78 10.07 -25.53
N ALA A 299 -9.71 10.72 -26.24
CA ALA A 299 -10.24 12.03 -25.85
C ALA A 299 -11.08 11.96 -24.56
N ARG A 300 -11.57 10.77 -24.20
CA ARG A 300 -12.34 10.49 -22.99
C ARG A 300 -11.49 9.92 -21.85
N ARG A 301 -10.16 10.05 -21.95
CA ARG A 301 -9.23 9.55 -20.94
C ARG A 301 -9.16 10.45 -19.71
N TYR A 302 -9.33 11.75 -19.82
CA TYR A 302 -9.10 12.64 -18.69
C TYR A 302 -9.95 13.90 -18.76
N GLU A 303 -10.11 14.51 -17.60
CA GLU A 303 -10.66 15.85 -17.50
C GLU A 303 -9.57 16.89 -17.77
N THR A 304 -9.94 17.95 -18.47
CA THR A 304 -9.06 19.08 -18.79
C THR A 304 -9.40 20.27 -17.88
N PRO A 305 -8.42 21.13 -17.55
CA PRO A 305 -8.73 22.40 -16.89
C PRO A 305 -9.76 23.21 -17.68
N ALA A 306 -10.74 23.78 -16.99
CA ALA A 306 -11.80 24.57 -17.58
C ALA A 306 -12.07 25.82 -16.73
N ALA A 307 -12.53 26.90 -17.35
CA ALA A 307 -12.99 28.07 -16.59
C ALA A 307 -14.29 27.75 -15.84
N GLY A 308 -14.46 28.34 -14.64
CA GLY A 308 -15.67 28.20 -13.82
C GLY A 308 -15.38 27.73 -12.40
N THR A 309 -16.45 27.46 -11.64
CA THR A 309 -16.36 27.15 -10.20
C THR A 309 -15.67 25.83 -9.88
N VAL A 310 -15.70 24.85 -10.78
CA VAL A 310 -15.05 23.54 -10.57
C VAL A 310 -13.60 23.51 -11.07
N GLY A 311 -13.24 24.36 -12.04
CA GLY A 311 -11.88 24.41 -12.61
C GLY A 311 -11.46 23.23 -13.50
N TYR A 312 -12.32 22.23 -13.71
CA TYR A 312 -12.10 21.08 -14.61
C TYR A 312 -13.37 20.79 -15.43
N THR A 313 -13.21 20.15 -16.59
CA THR A 313 -14.31 19.46 -17.26
C THR A 313 -14.81 18.31 -16.38
N LEU A 314 -16.10 17.99 -16.44
CA LEU A 314 -16.70 16.84 -15.73
C LEU A 314 -17.45 15.88 -16.68
N SER A 315 -17.36 16.15 -17.98
CA SER A 315 -18.13 15.49 -19.03
C SER A 315 -17.28 14.62 -19.95
N ASN A 316 -15.94 14.71 -19.88
CA ASN A 316 -15.08 13.99 -20.82
C ASN A 316 -15.01 12.51 -20.45
N THR A 317 -14.90 12.21 -19.17
CA THR A 317 -14.76 10.83 -18.66
C THR A 317 -16.08 10.33 -18.08
N PHE A 318 -16.20 9.01 -17.90
CA PHE A 318 -17.32 8.42 -17.17
C PHE A 318 -17.21 8.67 -15.65
N PRO A 319 -18.31 8.83 -14.90
CA PRO A 319 -19.67 9.11 -15.39
C PRO A 319 -19.77 10.55 -15.94
N ALA A 320 -20.45 10.75 -17.06
CA ALA A 320 -20.67 12.08 -17.64
C ALA A 320 -21.90 12.76 -17.02
N GLY A 321 -21.99 14.09 -17.14
CA GLY A 321 -23.19 14.85 -16.72
C GLY A 321 -23.34 14.98 -15.20
N ILE A 322 -22.23 15.00 -14.46
CA ILE A 322 -22.26 15.18 -13.01
C ILE A 322 -22.62 16.63 -12.65
N ALA A 323 -23.63 16.78 -11.80
CA ALA A 323 -24.00 18.06 -11.23
C ALA A 323 -23.02 18.48 -10.11
N ASP A 324 -22.78 19.79 -9.95
CA ASP A 324 -21.93 20.34 -8.88
C ASP A 324 -22.35 19.87 -7.48
N ALA A 325 -23.66 19.73 -7.27
CA ALA A 325 -24.22 19.25 -6.00
C ALA A 325 -23.78 17.84 -5.60
N ASN A 326 -23.26 17.04 -6.54
CA ASN A 326 -22.80 15.68 -6.29
C ASN A 326 -21.28 15.61 -6.10
N LEU A 327 -20.54 16.70 -6.25
CA LEU A 327 -19.09 16.70 -5.99
C LEU A 327 -18.82 16.70 -4.48
N LEU A 328 -17.77 16.01 -4.07
CA LEU A 328 -17.31 15.93 -2.67
C LEU A 328 -15.93 16.54 -2.50
N THR A 329 -15.00 16.30 -3.43
CA THR A 329 -13.66 16.91 -3.40
C THR A 329 -13.22 17.34 -4.78
N ILE A 330 -12.45 18.41 -4.87
CA ILE A 330 -11.74 18.84 -6.08
C ILE A 330 -10.29 19.13 -5.69
N VAL A 331 -9.33 18.72 -6.50
CA VAL A 331 -7.89 18.93 -6.27
C VAL A 331 -7.26 19.54 -7.51
N TYR A 332 -6.53 20.64 -7.32
CA TYR A 332 -5.83 21.36 -8.38
C TYR A 332 -4.32 21.15 -8.27
N TYR A 333 -3.67 21.06 -9.43
CA TYR A 333 -2.25 20.77 -9.52
C TYR A 333 -1.52 21.76 -10.43
N ASP A 334 -0.20 21.78 -10.30
CA ASP A 334 0.78 22.37 -11.22
C ASP A 334 0.80 23.89 -11.36
N ASN A 335 -0.29 24.60 -11.09
CA ASN A 335 -0.40 26.05 -11.26
C ASN A 335 -1.57 26.61 -10.42
N TYR A 336 -1.74 27.94 -10.47
CA TYR A 336 -2.76 28.68 -9.73
C TYR A 336 -3.88 29.25 -10.64
N ASN A 337 -3.96 28.82 -11.90
CA ASN A 337 -4.94 29.36 -12.86
C ASN A 337 -6.39 29.05 -12.48
N PHE A 338 -6.59 28.07 -11.58
CA PHE A 338 -7.90 27.74 -11.03
C PHE A 338 -8.48 28.85 -10.14
N LEU A 339 -7.64 29.73 -9.57
CA LEU A 339 -8.04 30.86 -8.71
C LEU A 339 -8.65 32.02 -9.53
N THR A 340 -9.77 31.75 -10.18
CA THR A 340 -10.56 32.73 -10.94
C THR A 340 -11.63 33.38 -10.06
N SER A 341 -12.22 34.52 -10.50
CA SER A 341 -13.34 35.20 -9.82
C SER A 341 -14.55 34.31 -9.51
N GLN A 342 -14.67 33.17 -10.18
CA GLN A 342 -15.78 32.22 -10.02
C GLN A 342 -15.40 31.00 -9.17
N TRP A 343 -14.14 30.88 -8.77
CA TRP A 343 -13.65 29.74 -8.00
C TRP A 343 -14.29 29.71 -6.63
N ASP A 344 -14.33 30.83 -5.92
CA ASP A 344 -14.99 30.90 -4.63
C ASP A 344 -16.43 31.40 -4.79
N GLN A 345 -17.41 30.72 -4.17
CA GLN A 345 -18.83 31.12 -4.32
C GLN A 345 -19.08 32.48 -3.67
N GLU A 346 -18.35 32.77 -2.60
CA GLU A 346 -18.32 34.03 -1.88
C GLU A 346 -17.49 35.12 -2.61
N ASN A 347 -16.87 34.79 -3.75
CA ASN A 347 -16.01 35.65 -4.55
C ASN A 347 -14.91 36.34 -3.71
N ASN A 348 -14.40 35.65 -2.68
CA ASN A 348 -13.40 36.18 -1.76
C ASN A 348 -12.00 35.65 -2.06
N ILE A 349 -11.60 35.66 -3.33
CA ILE A 349 -10.29 35.12 -3.77
C ILE A 349 -9.12 35.86 -3.13
N GLY A 350 -9.31 37.13 -2.75
CA GLY A 350 -8.33 37.90 -2.01
C GLY A 350 -7.89 37.23 -0.69
N ALA A 351 -8.79 36.49 -0.04
CA ALA A 351 -8.46 35.74 1.18
C ALA A 351 -7.50 34.56 0.94
N TYR A 352 -7.39 34.09 -0.30
CA TYR A 352 -6.51 32.99 -0.70
C TYR A 352 -5.29 33.45 -1.50
N ALA A 353 -5.20 34.75 -1.80
CA ALA A 353 -4.06 35.32 -2.49
C ALA A 353 -2.84 35.30 -1.58
N TYR A 354 -1.68 34.98 -2.16
CA TYR A 354 -0.42 34.99 -1.42
C TYR A 354 -0.23 36.32 -0.70
N THR A 355 -0.03 36.26 0.62
CA THR A 355 0.27 37.45 1.43
C THR A 355 1.75 37.47 1.76
N PRO A 356 2.51 38.49 1.33
CA PRO A 356 3.92 38.62 1.67
C PRO A 356 4.12 38.77 3.17
N VAL A 357 5.16 38.12 3.68
CA VAL A 357 5.60 38.17 5.09
C VAL A 357 7.09 38.55 5.12
N ALA A 358 7.58 39.13 6.21
CA ALA A 358 9.00 39.41 6.36
C ALA A 358 9.83 38.14 6.11
N GLY A 359 10.82 38.22 5.20
CA GLY A 359 11.61 37.08 4.72
C GLY A 359 11.09 36.43 3.42
N LEU A 360 9.84 36.66 3.06
CA LEU A 360 9.17 36.13 1.86
C LEU A 360 8.32 37.25 1.19
N PRO A 361 8.94 38.24 0.52
CA PRO A 361 8.22 39.33 -0.16
C PRO A 361 7.53 38.87 -1.46
N LEU A 362 6.66 39.68 -2.08
CA LEU A 362 6.05 39.37 -3.38
C LEU A 362 7.07 39.21 -4.53
N THR A 363 8.26 39.79 -4.37
CA THR A 363 9.41 39.60 -5.27
C THR A 363 10.15 38.28 -5.03
N PHE A 364 9.81 37.57 -3.95
CA PHE A 364 10.24 36.20 -3.75
C PHE A 364 9.68 35.37 -4.89
N PRO A 365 10.48 34.52 -5.53
CA PRO A 365 10.05 33.85 -6.73
C PRO A 365 9.09 32.71 -6.39
N LEU A 366 7.83 33.06 -6.20
CA LEU A 366 6.74 32.11 -6.18
C LEU A 366 6.75 31.37 -7.50
N LEU A 367 6.79 30.05 -7.42
CA LEU A 367 6.76 29.23 -8.61
C LEU A 367 5.32 29.21 -9.11
N THR A 368 5.03 29.93 -10.21
CA THR A 368 3.67 29.99 -10.76
C THR A 368 3.29 28.71 -11.51
N SER A 369 4.27 27.86 -11.85
CA SER A 369 4.06 26.50 -12.34
C SER A 369 4.77 25.47 -11.47
N VAL A 370 4.11 25.04 -10.40
CA VAL A 370 4.59 24.06 -9.42
C VAL A 370 4.32 22.63 -9.89
N LYS A 371 5.10 22.15 -10.85
CA LYS A 371 4.93 20.81 -11.43
C LYS A 371 4.84 19.71 -10.35
N ASP A 372 3.86 18.84 -10.52
CA ASP A 372 3.60 17.67 -9.69
C ASP A 372 3.33 17.98 -8.21
N LYS A 373 2.74 19.14 -7.93
CA LYS A 373 2.26 19.52 -6.60
C LYS A 373 0.80 19.92 -6.62
N THR A 374 0.12 19.61 -5.52
CA THR A 374 -1.22 20.11 -5.22
C THR A 374 -1.13 21.59 -4.85
N THR A 375 -1.72 22.43 -5.68
CA THR A 375 -1.72 23.89 -5.50
C THR A 375 -2.98 24.39 -4.82
N GLY A 376 -4.07 23.62 -4.87
CA GLY A 376 -5.29 23.90 -4.11
C GLY A 376 -6.25 22.73 -4.06
N SER A 377 -7.28 22.89 -3.25
CA SER A 377 -8.34 21.89 -3.08
C SER A 377 -9.65 22.53 -2.67
N LYS A 378 -10.74 21.83 -2.93
CA LYS A 378 -12.05 22.06 -2.33
C LYS A 378 -12.57 20.79 -1.70
N THR A 379 -13.12 20.88 -0.50
CA THR A 379 -13.77 19.77 0.20
C THR A 379 -15.17 20.18 0.61
N ARG A 380 -16.19 19.44 0.16
CA ARG A 380 -17.58 19.82 0.39
C ARG A 380 -18.02 19.46 1.82
N ILE A 381 -18.69 20.39 2.48
CA ILE A 381 -19.36 20.10 3.74
C ILE A 381 -20.68 19.42 3.43
N VAL A 382 -20.78 18.13 3.78
CA VAL A 382 -21.97 17.32 3.53
C VAL A 382 -23.19 17.95 4.21
N GLY A 383 -24.26 18.18 3.43
CA GLY A 383 -25.52 18.74 3.91
C GLY A 383 -25.60 20.27 4.00
N GLN A 384 -24.50 21.00 3.79
CA GLN A 384 -24.49 22.48 3.91
C GLN A 384 -24.31 23.22 2.57
N GLY A 385 -24.09 22.49 1.47
CA GLY A 385 -23.91 23.08 0.13
C GLY A 385 -22.61 23.88 -0.07
N ARG A 386 -21.84 24.08 1.00
CA ARG A 386 -20.63 24.89 1.08
C ARG A 386 -19.36 24.08 0.87
N TRP A 387 -18.32 24.74 0.34
CA TRP A 387 -16.97 24.20 0.20
C TRP A 387 -16.04 24.70 1.31
N LEU A 388 -15.08 23.87 1.70
CA LEU A 388 -13.88 24.25 2.43
C LEU A 388 -12.75 24.33 1.41
N ASN A 389 -12.30 25.54 1.14
CA ASN A 389 -11.30 25.83 0.14
C ASN A 389 -9.90 25.89 0.77
N ALA A 390 -8.88 25.41 0.05
CA ALA A 390 -7.49 25.56 0.45
C ALA A 390 -6.55 25.81 -0.73
N VAL A 391 -5.48 26.58 -0.49
CA VAL A 391 -4.44 26.93 -1.46
C VAL A 391 -3.07 26.79 -0.80
N THR A 392 -2.13 26.17 -1.50
CA THR A 392 -0.74 26.00 -1.03
C THR A 392 0.24 26.63 -2.02
N TYR A 393 1.07 27.54 -1.52
CA TYR A 393 2.10 28.26 -2.25
C TYR A 393 3.48 27.65 -2.04
N TYR A 394 4.25 27.56 -3.13
CA TYR A 394 5.57 26.95 -3.15
C TYR A 394 6.66 27.91 -3.64
N ASP A 395 7.87 27.71 -3.13
CA ASP A 395 9.08 28.38 -3.64
C ASP A 395 9.64 27.67 -4.89
N ARG A 396 10.69 28.24 -5.49
CA ARG A 396 11.43 27.61 -6.61
C ARG A 396 12.07 26.26 -6.28
N LYS A 397 12.21 25.92 -5.00
CA LYS A 397 12.77 24.65 -4.51
C LYS A 397 11.67 23.64 -4.16
N TYR A 398 10.40 23.95 -4.46
CA TYR A 398 9.23 23.13 -4.16
C TYR A 398 8.94 22.96 -2.65
N ASN A 399 9.47 23.84 -1.80
CA ASN A 399 9.11 23.91 -0.38
C ASN A 399 7.79 24.65 -0.21
N VAL A 400 6.98 24.23 0.77
CA VAL A 400 5.74 24.94 1.14
C VAL A 400 6.10 26.24 1.84
N VAL A 401 5.66 27.36 1.27
CA VAL A 401 5.89 28.71 1.79
C VAL A 401 4.69 29.18 2.60
N GLN A 402 3.48 28.94 2.09
CA GLN A 402 2.26 29.40 2.71
C GLN A 402 1.09 28.48 2.36
N THR A 403 0.23 28.20 3.33
CA THR A 403 -1.04 27.49 3.13
C THR A 403 -2.16 28.35 3.68
N MET A 404 -3.19 28.56 2.85
CA MET A 404 -4.44 29.22 3.20
C MET A 404 -5.53 28.15 3.18
N ALA A 405 -6.29 27.99 4.25
CA ALA A 405 -7.37 26.99 4.31
C ALA A 405 -8.57 27.52 5.09
N GLU A 406 -9.77 27.29 4.58
CA GLU A 406 -10.98 27.54 5.35
C GLU A 406 -11.20 26.49 6.43
N ASN A 407 -11.75 26.95 7.56
CA ASN A 407 -12.29 26.09 8.58
C ASN A 407 -13.82 26.03 8.54
N HIS A 408 -14.38 25.01 9.18
CA HIS A 408 -15.82 24.77 9.25
C HIS A 408 -16.62 25.88 9.96
N LEU A 409 -15.97 26.82 10.65
CA LEU A 409 -16.58 27.97 11.32
C LEU A 409 -16.62 29.22 10.42
N GLY A 410 -16.07 29.16 9.21
CA GLY A 410 -16.07 30.27 8.25
C GLY A 410 -14.86 31.19 8.30
N GLY A 411 -13.83 30.86 9.10
CA GLY A 411 -12.55 31.57 9.06
C GLY A 411 -11.59 31.01 8.01
N VAL A 412 -10.61 31.82 7.60
CA VAL A 412 -9.47 31.39 6.78
C VAL A 412 -8.22 31.38 7.65
N ASP A 413 -7.64 30.20 7.82
CA ASP A 413 -6.39 29.99 8.54
C ASP A 413 -5.21 30.11 7.57
N ARG A 414 -4.20 30.89 7.96
CA ARG A 414 -2.98 31.09 7.18
C ARG A 414 -1.76 30.61 7.95
N LEU A 415 -1.14 29.56 7.45
CA LEU A 415 0.15 29.05 7.94
C LEU A 415 1.25 29.54 7.00
N THR A 416 2.32 30.14 7.54
CA THR A 416 3.50 30.55 6.76
C THR A 416 4.74 29.93 7.36
N SER A 417 5.55 29.29 6.52
CA SER A 417 6.84 28.71 6.93
C SER A 417 7.96 29.64 6.47
N VAL A 418 8.60 30.32 7.42
CA VAL A 418 9.79 31.13 7.15
C VAL A 418 10.99 30.22 7.39
N VAL A 419 11.75 29.96 6.32
CA VAL A 419 13.00 29.16 6.36
C VAL A 419 14.18 30.06 6.66
#